data_AF-F5S4M9-F1
#
_entry.id   AF-F5S4M9-F1
#
_cell.length_a   1.000
_cell.length_b   1.000
_cell.length_c   1.000
_cell.angle_alpha   90.00
_cell.angle_beta   90.00
_cell.angle_gamma   90.00
#
_symmetry.space_group_name_H-M   'P 1'
#
loop_
_entity.id
_entity.type
_entity.pdbx_description
1 polymer ?
#
loop_
_entity_poly.entity_id
_entity_poly.type
_entity_poly.pdbx_seq_one_letter_code
_entity_poly.pdbx_strand_id
1 'polypeptide(L)' 'MAAKSLNYILGLDLGIASCGWAVVEMDEQENPLRLIDVGVRTFEEAETPKTVHRWRKRADWLALNAV' A
#
# COMPACT_ATOMS: atom_id res chain seq x y z
N MET A 1 2.50 -28.38 -21.82
CA MET A 1 1.64 -27.26 -22.26
C MET A 1 2.51 -26.01 -22.33
N ALA A 2 2.62 -25.38 -23.50
CA ALA A 2 3.37 -24.12 -23.61
C ALA A 2 2.54 -23.00 -22.97
N ALA A 3 3.13 -22.26 -22.03
CA ALA A 3 2.49 -21.08 -21.47
C ALA A 3 2.34 -20.03 -22.57
N LYS A 4 1.11 -19.59 -22.85
CA LYS A 4 0.85 -18.51 -23.79
C LYS A 4 1.33 -17.21 -23.14
N SER A 5 2.19 -16.45 -23.83
CA SER A 5 2.55 -15.10 -23.41
C SER A 5 1.31 -14.22 -23.49
N LEU A 6 0.93 -13.61 -22.38
CA LEU A 6 -0.20 -12.68 -22.30
C LEU A 6 0.33 -11.25 -22.27
N ASN A 7 -0.15 -10.41 -23.18
CA ASN A 7 0.06 -8.96 -23.10
C ASN A 7 -0.99 -8.41 -22.14
N TYR A 8 -0.54 -7.80 -21.05
CA TYR A 8 -1.42 -7.23 -20.05
C TYR A 8 -0.83 -5.95 -19.47
N ILE A 9 -1.73 -5.09 -18.97
CA ILE A 9 -1.38 -3.94 -18.13
C ILE A 9 -1.72 -4.29 -16.68
N LEU A 10 -0.81 -3.95 -15.78
CA LEU A 10 -1.03 -3.97 -14.34
C LEU A 10 -1.32 -2.54 -13.87
N GLY A 11 -2.57 -2.27 -13.50
CA GLY A 11 -2.95 -1.04 -12.82
C GLY A 11 -2.68 -1.17 -11.32
N LEU A 12 -2.12 -0.12 -10.71
CA LEU A 12 -1.88 -0.03 -9.27
C LEU A 12 -2.49 1.26 -8.72
N ASP A 13 -3.31 1.14 -7.68
CA ASP A 13 -3.86 2.23 -6.90
C ASP A 13 -3.25 2.20 -5.49
N LEU A 14 -2.40 3.18 -5.18
CA LEU A 14 -1.59 3.20 -3.97
C LEU A 14 -2.18 4.18 -2.95
N GLY A 15 -2.91 3.64 -1.99
CA GLY A 15 -3.38 4.35 -0.80
C GLY A 15 -2.39 4.26 0.36
N ILE A 16 -2.69 5.01 1.43
CA ILE A 16 -1.84 5.07 2.63
C ILE A 16 -1.70 3.73 3.39
N ALA A 17 -2.75 2.91 3.35
CA ALA A 17 -2.80 1.57 3.98
C ALA A 17 -3.37 0.49 3.04
N SER A 18 -3.38 0.76 1.74
CA SER A 18 -3.89 -0.20 0.77
C SER A 18 -3.21 -0.07 -0.58
N CYS A 19 -3.19 -1.18 -1.30
CA CYS A 19 -2.78 -1.27 -2.69
C CYS A 19 -3.88 -2.02 -3.44
N GLY A 20 -4.66 -1.28 -4.23
CA GLY A 20 -5.55 -1.86 -5.23
C GLY A 20 -4.77 -2.26 -6.47
N TRP A 21 -5.08 -3.41 -7.06
CA TRP A 21 -4.44 -3.87 -8.29
C TRP A 21 -5.45 -4.45 -9.26
N ALA A 22 -5.18 -4.27 -10.56
CA ALA A 22 -6.00 -4.80 -11.65
C ALA A 22 -5.10 -5.28 -12.79
N VAL A 23 -5.39 -6.46 -13.32
CA VAL A 23 -4.72 -7.03 -14.49
C VAL A 23 -5.68 -7.00 -15.67
N VAL A 24 -5.34 -6.27 -16.72
CA VAL A 24 -6.16 -6.10 -17.92
C VAL A 24 -5.41 -6.66 -19.12
N GLU A 25 -6.02 -7.58 -19.85
CA GLU A 25 -5.46 -8.09 -21.11
C GLU A 25 -5.54 -7.03 -22.20
N MET A 26 -4.49 -6.90 -22.98
CA MET A 26 -4.38 -5.95 -24.09
C MET A 26 -4.28 -6.68 -25.42
N ASP A 27 -4.86 -6.11 -26.47
CA ASP A 27 -4.62 -6.55 -27.84
C ASP A 27 -3.27 -6.03 -28.39
N GLU A 28 -2.98 -6.35 -29.66
CA GLU A 28 -1.77 -5.91 -30.35
C GLU A 28 -1.74 -4.39 -30.64
N GLN A 29 -2.86 -3.70 -30.51
CA GLN A 29 -3.00 -2.25 -30.72
C GLN A 29 -3.12 -1.50 -29.39
N GLU A 30 -2.77 -2.15 -28.28
CA GLU A 30 -2.85 -1.59 -26.92
C GLU A 30 -4.27 -1.18 -26.49
N ASN A 31 -5.31 -1.78 -27.07
CA ASN A 31 -6.67 -1.62 -26.56
C ASN A 31 -6.99 -2.69 -25.50
N PRO A 32 -7.71 -2.32 -24.42
CA PRO A 32 -8.09 -3.26 -23.39
C PRO A 32 -9.14 -4.25 -23.92
N LEU A 33 -8.83 -5.55 -23.81
CA LEU A 33 -9.72 -6.64 -24.25
C LEU A 33 -10.65 -7.10 -23.13
N ARG A 34 -10.08 -7.42 -21.95
CA ARG A 34 -10.84 -7.90 -20.80
C ARG A 34 -10.08 -7.72 -19.49
N LEU A 35 -10.84 -7.67 -18.40
CA LEU A 35 -10.31 -7.77 -17.05
C LEU A 35 -9.96 -9.24 -16.75
N ILE A 36 -8.71 -9.51 -16.41
CA ILE A 36 -8.23 -10.85 -16.05
C ILE A 36 -8.48 -11.10 -14.57
N ASP A 37 -8.04 -10.17 -13.72
CA ASP A 37 -8.12 -10.30 -12.27
C ASP A 37 -8.03 -8.95 -11.58
N VAL A 38 -8.55 -8.88 -10.36
CA VAL A 38 -8.53 -7.70 -9.50
C VAL A 38 -8.38 -8.09 -8.05
N GLY A 39 -7.74 -7.21 -7.29
CA GLY A 39 -7.70 -7.38 -5.85
C GLY A 39 -7.33 -6.11 -5.13
N VAL A 40 -7.43 -6.19 -3.81
CA VAL A 40 -6.97 -5.15 -2.91
C VAL A 40 -6.15 -5.82 -1.83
N ARG A 41 -4.97 -5.28 -1.57
CA ARG A 41 -4.16 -5.63 -0.42
C ARG A 41 -4.21 -4.50 0.59
N THR A 42 -4.81 -4.75 1.75
CA THR A 42 -4.75 -3.84 2.90
C THR A 42 -3.55 -4.20 3.79
N PHE A 43 -3.05 -3.20 4.52
CA PHE A 43 -1.99 -3.33 5.51
C PHE A 43 -2.19 -2.29 6.62
N GLU A 44 -1.53 -2.48 7.77
CA GLU A 44 -1.56 -1.47 8.83
C GLU A 44 -0.88 -0.18 8.35
N GLU A 45 -1.47 0.97 8.68
CA GLU A 45 -0.93 2.28 8.33
C GLU A 45 0.47 2.45 8.92
N ALA A 46 1.39 2.99 8.13
CA ALA A 46 2.74 3.33 8.58
C ALA A 46 2.78 4.55 9.52
N GLU A 47 1.62 5.17 9.78
CA GLU A 47 1.51 6.19 10.81
C GLU A 47 1.76 5.51 12.16
N THR A 48 2.92 5.80 12.77
CA THR A 48 3.06 5.55 14.22
C THR A 48 1.83 6.14 14.89
N PRO A 49 0.99 5.33 15.58
CA PRO A 49 -0.08 5.87 16.39
C PRO A 49 0.57 6.95 17.24
N LYS A 50 0.02 8.16 17.29
CA LYS A 50 0.56 9.22 18.16
C LYS A 50 0.59 8.66 19.57
N THR A 51 1.73 8.08 19.94
CA THR A 51 1.87 7.44 21.22
C THR A 51 1.86 8.62 22.15
N VAL A 52 0.89 8.66 23.07
CA VAL A 52 0.82 9.65 24.16
C VAL A 52 2.14 9.77 24.92
N HIS A 53 3.04 8.80 24.73
CA HIS A 53 4.41 8.78 25.19
C HIS A 53 5.33 9.87 24.60
N ARG A 54 5.01 10.50 23.47
CA ARG A 54 5.84 11.61 22.93
C ARG A 54 5.85 12.83 23.86
N TRP A 55 4.76 13.05 24.61
CA TRP A 55 4.68 14.14 25.60
C TRP A 55 5.18 13.73 26.98
N ARG A 56 5.10 12.43 27.35
CA ARG A 56 5.65 11.94 28.63
C ARG A 56 7.17 12.05 28.72
N LYS A 57 7.90 11.90 27.62
CA LYS A 57 9.37 12.04 27.66
C LYS A 57 9.86 13.41 28.13
N ARG A 58 9.08 14.49 27.96
CA ARG A 58 9.45 15.84 28.42
C ARG A 58 9.10 16.06 29.89
N ALA A 59 7.97 15.52 30.35
CA ALA A 59 7.58 15.56 31.75
C ALA A 59 8.49 14.68 32.62
N ASP A 60 8.82 13.47 32.14
CA ASP A 60 9.70 12.53 32.84
C ASP A 60 11.16 13.05 32.89
N TRP A 61 11.64 13.74 31.84
CA TRP A 61 12.97 14.39 31.84
C TRP A 61 13.08 15.53 32.87
N LEU A 62 12.02 16.34 33.01
CA LEU A 62 11.98 17.42 34.00
C LEU A 62 11.83 16.88 35.42
N ALA A 63 11.07 15.79 35.61
CA ALA A 63 10.91 15.15 36.91
C ALA A 63 12.19 14.44 37.40
N LEU A 64 13.03 13.92 36.50
CA LEU A 64 14.30 13.27 36.84
C LEU A 64 15.47 14.24 37.06
N ASN A 65 15.41 15.47 36.51
CA ASN A 65 16.47 16.47 36.62
C ASN A 65 16.07 17.73 37.39
N ALA A 66 14.93 17.68 38.10
CA ALA A 66 14.55 18.71 39.08
C ALA A 66 15.13 18.35 40.47
N VAL A 67 16.46 18.30 40.55
CA VAL A 67 17.25 18.45 41.78
C VAL A 67 18.48 19.27 41.43
#